data_AF-A0A8T4Q0P3-F1
#
_entry.id   AF-A0A8T4Q0P3-F1
#
_cell.length_a   1.000
_cell.length_b   1.000
_cell.length_c   1.000
_cell.angle_alpha   90.00
_cell.angle_beta   90.00
_cell.angle_gamma   90.00
#
_symmetry.space_group_name_H-M   'P 1'
#
loop_
_entity.id
_entity.type
_entity.pdbx_description
1 polymer ?
#
loop_
_entity_poly.entity_id
_entity_poly.type
_entity_poly.pdbx_seq_one_letter_code
_entity_poly.pdbx_strand_id
1 'polypeptide(L)' 'MPIIQTEADRLISLVDTKGKISAGEAAKILGISPRQVEEWADFLEHHGIINLKLNFFNLKLISKKGQA' A
#
# COMPACT_ATOMS: atom_id res chain seq x y z
N MET A 1 20.38 19.81 -13.09
CA MET A 1 18.96 19.93 -13.48
C MET A 1 18.12 19.76 -12.22
N PRO A 2 17.06 20.54 -11.98
CA PRO A 2 16.22 20.28 -10.82
C PRO A 2 15.54 18.92 -11.00
N ILE A 3 15.71 18.04 -10.02
CA ILE A 3 14.99 16.76 -9.97
C ILE A 3 13.56 17.14 -9.62
N ILE A 4 12.67 17.15 -10.60
CA ILE A 4 11.24 17.38 -10.32
C ILE A 4 10.75 16.12 -9.61
N GLN A 5 10.67 16.19 -8.28
CA GLN A 5 10.10 15.11 -7.47
C GLN A 5 8.58 15.20 -7.57
N THR A 6 7.97 14.21 -8.19
CA THR A 6 6.52 14.04 -8.17
C THR A 6 6.09 13.40 -6.85
N GLU A 7 4.80 13.44 -6.57
CA GLU A 7 4.26 12.78 -5.38
C GLU A 7 4.38 11.24 -5.45
N ALA A 8 4.42 10.66 -6.66
CA ALA A 8 4.71 9.24 -6.86
C ALA A 8 6.17 8.89 -6.48
N ASP A 9 7.13 9.76 -6.80
CA ASP A 9 8.54 9.58 -6.37
C ASP A 9 8.66 9.59 -4.85
N ARG A 10 7.84 10.41 -4.18
CA ARG A 10 7.78 10.43 -2.71
C ARG A 10 7.20 9.14 -2.15
N LEU A 11 6.19 8.56 -2.81
CA LEU A 11 5.65 7.25 -2.41
C LEU A 11 6.71 6.15 -2.54
N ILE A 12 7.46 6.11 -3.64
CA ILE A 12 8.57 5.16 -3.83
C ILE A 12 9.61 5.34 -2.72
N SER A 13 10.07 6.57 -2.49
CA SER A 13 11.06 6.88 -1.45
C SER A 13 10.58 6.49 -0.05
N LEU A 14 9.28 6.64 0.22
CA LEU A 14 8.65 6.28 1.48
C LEU A 14 8.63 4.76 1.69
N VAL A 15 8.30 4.01 0.64
CA VAL A 15 8.32 2.53 0.64
C VAL A 15 9.75 2.04 0.82
N ASP A 16 10.74 2.61 0.13
CA ASP A 16 12.16 2.26 0.25
C ASP A 16 12.69 2.50 1.66
N THR A 17 12.31 3.64 2.27
CA THR A 17 12.78 4.00 3.62
C THR A 17 12.14 3.14 4.71
N LYS A 18 10.86 2.80 4.57
CA LYS A 18 10.10 2.04 5.58
C LYS A 18 10.19 0.52 5.39
N GLY A 19 10.52 0.07 4.18
CA GLY A 19 10.49 -1.33 3.73
C GLY A 19 9.06 -1.87 3.52
N LYS A 20 8.12 -1.57 4.42
CA LYS A 20 6.69 -1.85 4.28
C LYS A 20 5.88 -0.71 4.89
N ILE A 21 4.83 -0.29 4.21
CA ILE A 21 3.89 0.73 4.69
C ILE A 21 2.48 0.41 4.19
N SER A 22 1.46 0.71 5.00
CA SER A 22 0.07 0.60 4.57
C SER A 22 -0.36 1.81 3.74
N ALA A 23 -1.30 1.64 2.80
CA ALA A 23 -1.81 2.75 1.99
C ALA A 23 -2.36 3.90 2.86
N GLY A 24 -3.06 3.57 3.96
CA GLY A 24 -3.58 4.58 4.89
C GLY A 24 -2.51 5.34 5.67
N GLU A 25 -1.39 4.70 6.02
CA GLU A 25 -0.26 5.38 6.66
C GLU A 25 0.50 6.26 5.66
N ALA A 26 0.75 5.75 4.45
CA ALA A 26 1.35 6.51 3.36
C ALA A 26 0.51 7.75 3.00
N ALA A 27 -0.81 7.61 2.94
CA ALA A 27 -1.75 8.71 2.69
C ALA A 27 -1.62 9.84 3.72
N LYS A 28 -1.51 9.49 5.01
CA LYS A 28 -1.32 10.48 6.09
C LYS A 28 0.01 11.21 5.97
N ILE A 29 1.08 10.50 5.60
CA ILE A 29 2.43 11.09 5.48
C ILE A 29 2.51 11.99 4.24
N LEU A 30 1.91 11.57 3.14
CA LEU A 30 1.95 12.29 1.86
C LEU A 30 0.88 13.38 1.75
N GLY A 31 -0.11 13.41 2.65
CA GLY A 31 -1.19 14.41 2.65
C GLY A 31 -2.20 14.20 1.53
N ILE A 32 -2.34 12.97 1.03
CA ILE A 32 -3.24 12.60 -0.07
C ILE A 32 -4.26 11.56 0.37
N SER A 33 -5.22 11.24 -0.50
CA SER A 33 -6.23 10.23 -0.19
C SER A 33 -5.65 8.81 -0.24
N PRO A 34 -6.15 7.87 0.60
CA PRO A 34 -5.77 6.45 0.50
C PRO A 34 -6.02 5.85 -0.88
N ARG A 35 -7.11 6.25 -1.54
CA ARG A 35 -7.44 5.83 -2.91
C ARG A 35 -6.37 6.26 -3.91
N GLN A 36 -5.88 7.49 -3.82
CA GLN A 36 -4.82 7.99 -4.70
C GLN A 36 -3.50 7.25 -4.46
N VAL A 37 -3.20 6.89 -3.21
CA VAL A 37 -2.06 6.00 -2.91
C VAL A 37 -2.26 4.65 -3.56
N GLU A 38 -3.44 4.04 -3.45
CA GLU A 38 -3.75 2.74 -4.08
C GLU A 38 -3.61 2.79 -5.60
N GLU A 39 -4.15 3.81 -6.27
CA GLU A 39 -4.04 4.01 -7.71
C GLU A 39 -2.57 4.11 -8.16
N TRP A 40 -1.74 4.86 -7.42
CA TRP A 40 -0.31 4.92 -7.71
C TRP A 40 0.40 3.62 -7.42
N ALA A 41 0.02 2.94 -6.34
CA ALA A 41 0.68 1.74 -5.92
C ALA A 41 0.41 0.58 -6.90
N ASP A 42 -0.82 0.51 -7.45
CA ASP A 42 -1.21 -0.40 -8.53
C ASP A 42 -0.43 -0.11 -9.82
N PHE A 43 -0.34 1.17 -10.21
CA PHE A 43 0.47 1.58 -11.37
C PHE A 43 1.95 1.21 -11.21
N LEU A 44 2.55 1.52 -10.06
CA LEU A 44 3.95 1.25 -9.77
C LEU A 44 4.24 -0.26 -9.66
N GLU A 45 3.30 -1.06 -9.17
CA GLU A 45 3.41 -2.52 -9.17
C GLU A 45 3.37 -3.09 -10.59
N HIS A 46 2.45 -2.60 -11.44
CA HIS A 46 2.37 -3.00 -12.84
C HIS A 46 3.69 -2.77 -13.59
N HIS A 47 4.41 -1.70 -13.24
CA HIS A 47 5.72 -1.38 -13.81
C HIS A 47 6.91 -2.04 -13.07
N GLY A 48 6.65 -2.84 -12.03
CA GLY A 48 7.66 -3.58 -11.29
C GLY A 48 8.52 -2.72 -10.36
N ILE A 49 8.07 -1.52 -10.00
CA ILE A 49 8.80 -0.57 -9.14
C ILE A 49 8.56 -0.89 -7.66
N ILE A 50 7.32 -1.24 -7.30
CA ILE A 50 6.96 -1.67 -5.93
C ILE A 50 6.24 -3.02 -5.97
N ASN A 51 6.12 -3.70 -4.83
CA ASN A 51 5.30 -4.91 -4.69
C ASN A 51 4.19 -4.67 -3.67
N LEU A 52 2.94 -4.90 -4.06
CA LEU A 52 1.80 -4.92 -3.15
C LEU A 52 1.68 -6.31 -2.52
N LYS A 53 1.85 -6.37 -1.21
CA LYS A 53 1.54 -7.58 -0.44
C LYS A 53 0.15 -7.47 0.15
N LEU A 54 -0.82 -8.13 -0.46
CA LEU A 54 -2.11 -8.36 0.17
C LEU A 54 -1.94 -9.34 1.33
N ASN A 55 -1.88 -8.82 2.55
CA ASN A 55 -1.94 -9.64 3.75
C ASN A 55 -3.42 -9.92 4.11
N PHE A 56 -3.98 -11.03 3.60
CA PHE A 56 -5.30 -11.55 3.99
C PHE A 56 -5.32 -12.19 5.39
N PHE A 57 -4.76 -11.54 6.42
CA PHE A 57 -4.77 -12.08 7.78
C PHE A 57 -5.88 -11.44 8.61
N ASN A 58 -7.11 -11.93 8.43
CA ASN A 58 -8.18 -11.91 9.46
C ASN A 58 -9.29 -12.93 9.11
N LEU A 59 -8.90 -14.14 8.70
CA LEU A 59 -9.82 -15.28 8.62
C LEU A 59 -10.21 -15.69 10.05
N LYS A 60 -11.41 -15.31 10.48
CA LYS A 60 -12.01 -15.84 11.72
C LYS A 60 -12.80 -17.10 11.37
N LEU A 61 -12.23 -18.25 11.71
CA LEU A 61 -12.93 -19.53 11.64
C LEU A 61 -13.83 -19.68 12.87
N ILE A 62 -15.13 -19.75 12.64
CA ILE A 62 -16.15 -20.04 13.66
C ILE A 62 -16.54 -21.52 13.56
N SER A 63 -16.62 -22.18 14.72
CA SER A 63 -16.89 -23.62 14.84
C SER A 63 -18.30 -23.97 14.37
N LYS A 64 -18.42 -25.02 13.54
CA LYS A 64 -19.69 -25.60 13.11
C LYS A 64 -20.18 -26.66 14.10
N LYS A 65 -20.26 -26.36 15.40
CA LYS A 65 -20.96 -27.26 16.35
C LYS A 65 -22.43 -26.85 16.44
N GLY A 66 -23.20 -27.43 15.52
CA GLY A 66 -24.65 -27.22 15.39
C GLY A 66 -25.32 -28.15 14.35
N GLN A 67 -24.77 -29.34 14.13
CA GLN A 67 -25.52 -30.49 13.60
C GLN A 67 -25.33 -31.61 14.61
N ALA A 68 -26.09 -31.52 15.69
CA ALA A 68 -26.46 -32.68 16.50
C ALA A 68 -27.80 -33.19 15.97
#